data_AF-A0A7J8CNW2-F1
#
_entry.id   AF-A0A7J8CNW2-F1
#
_cell.length_a   1.000
_cell.length_b   1.000
_cell.length_c   1.000
_cell.angle_alpha   90.00
_cell.angle_beta   90.00
_cell.angle_gamma   90.00
#
_symmetry.space_group_name_H-M   'P 1'
#
loop_
_entity.id
_entity.type
_entity.pdbx_description
1 polymer ?
#
loop_
_entity_poly.entity_id
_entity_poly.type
_entity_poly.pdbx_seq_one_letter_code
_entity_poly.pdbx_strand_id
1 'polypeptide(L)'
;MRLALLWALGLLGAGSPLPFPELPDTRDPAGGTKEERAFPERALSGPFEPQILQDNLTLSLAEVLQTSLPETLRIKLELDGESHILELLQNRELIPGHPTLVWYQPDGTRVVSEGHTLENCCYQGGVQGHADSWASICTCSGLRGLVILSPEKSYTLELRPGGLPIISQIQDLLLPGHTCTLSWRESEPTQAPPERPLGQRHIRRWRRDVVTETKIIELVIVADHSEVQMYPDFQYLLNRTLEVALLLDTFFRPLNVRVALVGLEAWTHQDLIEISQDPGLTLDNFLHWRRTNLLPRLPHDSAQLVTATSFSGPMVGMAIQNSICSPDFSGGVNMDHSTSILGVASSIAHELGHSLGLDHDPPGNSCPCPGPAPAKSCIMEASTDFLPGLNFSNCSRRALEKALLNGMGSCLFEQKPLPADPQGLDPSSDQPGPKAGIPPLVVPSRPAPPPPAVSSLYL
;
A
#
# COMPACT_ATOMS: atom_id res chain seq x y z
N MET A 1 53.56 19.34 10.51
CA MET A 1 54.04 19.22 11.91
C MET A 1 54.11 20.58 12.64
N ARG A 2 53.05 21.41 12.60
CA ARG A 2 52.96 22.65 13.42
C ARG A 2 51.55 22.99 13.93
N LEU A 3 50.60 22.06 13.89
CA LEU A 3 49.26 22.22 14.49
C LEU A 3 48.98 21.24 15.64
N ALA A 4 49.85 20.24 15.86
CA ALA A 4 49.72 19.26 16.93
C ALA A 4 50.35 19.70 18.28
N LEU A 5 50.99 20.87 18.34
CA LEU A 5 51.69 21.36 19.54
C LEU A 5 50.90 22.40 20.36
N LEU A 6 49.73 22.85 19.89
CA LEU A 6 48.90 23.82 20.61
C LEU A 6 47.80 23.19 21.47
N TRP A 7 47.53 21.88 21.31
CA TRP A 7 46.60 21.15 22.19
C TRP A 7 47.24 20.68 23.50
N ALA A 8 48.57 20.54 23.56
CA ALA A 8 49.29 20.03 24.73
C ALA A 8 49.58 21.09 25.83
N LEU A 9 49.25 22.37 25.58
CA LEU A 9 49.53 23.47 26.52
C LEU A 9 48.27 24.04 27.21
N GLY A 10 47.09 23.44 27.05
CA GLY A 10 45.94 23.71 27.91
C GLY A 10 45.43 25.16 27.93
N LEU A 11 45.58 25.91 26.84
CA LEU A 11 45.18 27.33 26.75
C LEU A 11 43.82 27.59 26.10
N LEU A 12 43.01 26.55 25.85
CA LEU A 12 41.60 26.67 25.46
C LEU A 12 40.76 25.85 26.43
N GLY A 13 40.37 26.50 27.53
CA GLY A 13 39.50 25.94 28.56
C GLY A 13 38.06 25.76 28.06
N ALA A 14 37.47 24.64 28.47
CA ALA A 14 36.06 24.32 28.31
C ALA A 14 35.18 25.37 29.00
N GLY A 15 34.24 25.96 28.26
CA GLY A 15 33.19 26.80 28.81
C GLY A 15 32.12 25.94 29.46
N SER A 16 32.03 25.98 30.78
CA SER A 16 30.91 25.43 31.56
C SER A 16 29.67 26.32 31.45
N PRO A 17 28.44 25.77 31.63
CA PRO A 17 27.20 26.52 31.48
C PRO A 17 26.97 27.49 32.65
N LEU A 18 26.43 28.67 32.33
CA LEU A 18 26.03 29.69 33.31
C LEU A 18 24.82 29.24 34.15
N PRO A 19 24.69 29.70 35.41
CA PRO A 19 23.65 29.28 36.35
C PRO A 19 22.31 29.99 36.12
N PHE A 20 21.22 29.27 36.40
CA PHE A 20 19.83 29.73 36.36
C PHE A 20 19.52 30.78 37.46
N PRO A 21 18.65 31.77 37.21
CA PRO A 21 18.10 32.63 38.26
C PRO A 21 16.99 31.93 39.05
N GLU A 22 17.02 32.09 40.38
CA GLU A 22 16.01 31.66 41.34
C GLU A 22 14.64 32.34 41.08
N LEU A 23 13.55 31.56 41.22
CA LEU A 23 12.16 32.04 41.28
C LEU A 23 11.74 32.23 42.75
N PRO A 24 10.93 33.25 43.07
CA PRO A 24 10.48 33.49 44.44
C PRO A 24 9.32 32.57 44.84
N ASP A 25 9.39 32.11 46.09
CA ASP A 25 8.41 31.31 46.81
C ASP A 25 7.19 32.16 47.21
N THR A 26 5.98 31.76 46.78
CA THR A 26 4.72 32.23 47.39
C THR A 26 3.70 31.09 47.47
N ARG A 27 3.21 30.87 48.69
CA ARG A 27 2.20 29.87 49.08
C ARG A 27 0.77 30.39 48.84
N ASP A 28 -0.05 29.55 48.19
CA ASP A 28 -1.52 29.31 48.26
C ASP A 28 -2.55 30.48 48.19
N PRO A 29 -3.85 30.24 47.87
CA PRO A 29 -4.52 29.18 47.07
C PRO A 29 -5.60 29.71 46.06
N ALA A 30 -6.19 28.80 45.28
CA ALA A 30 -7.50 28.87 44.60
C ALA A 30 -7.64 29.52 43.19
N GLY A 31 -8.06 28.68 42.23
CA GLY A 31 -9.03 28.98 41.16
C GLY A 31 -8.53 29.59 39.85
N GLY A 32 -8.62 28.84 38.74
CA GLY A 32 -8.59 29.42 37.38
C GLY A 32 -7.99 28.52 36.29
N THR A 33 -8.87 27.90 35.51
CA THR A 33 -8.75 27.37 34.13
C THR A 33 -7.38 27.34 33.43
N LYS A 34 -6.93 26.13 33.02
CA LYS A 34 -5.88 25.90 32.03
C LYS A 34 -6.32 26.43 30.66
N GLU A 35 -5.54 27.35 30.10
CA GLU A 35 -5.64 27.76 28.70
C GLU A 35 -4.71 26.87 27.87
N GLU A 36 -5.30 25.94 27.13
CA GLU A 36 -4.64 25.07 26.17
C GLU A 36 -4.35 25.88 24.91
N ARG A 37 -3.07 26.04 24.55
CA ARG A 37 -2.67 26.70 23.31
C ARG A 37 -3.06 25.82 22.13
N ALA A 38 -4.24 26.06 21.59
CA ALA A 38 -4.67 25.55 20.30
C ALA A 38 -3.80 26.16 19.17
N PHE A 39 -3.14 25.31 18.40
CA PHE A 39 -2.57 25.68 17.10
C PHE A 39 -3.71 25.76 16.06
N PRO A 40 -3.66 26.69 15.09
CA PRO A 40 -4.80 26.93 14.21
C PRO A 40 -4.89 25.84 13.13
N GLU A 41 -5.76 24.85 13.33
CA GLU A 41 -6.39 24.12 12.23
C GLU A 41 -7.18 25.13 11.40
N ARG A 42 -6.69 25.44 10.20
CA ARG A 42 -7.43 26.29 9.28
C ARG A 42 -8.49 25.45 8.58
N ALA A 43 -9.61 25.21 9.27
CA ALA A 43 -10.81 24.65 8.67
C ALA A 43 -11.31 25.60 7.56
N LEU A 44 -11.16 25.20 6.30
CA LEU A 44 -11.76 25.90 5.16
C LEU A 44 -13.29 25.73 5.26
N SER A 45 -13.97 26.79 5.66
CA SER A 45 -15.42 26.82 5.88
C SER A 45 -16.18 27.13 4.58
N GLY A 46 -16.59 26.05 3.91
CA GLY A 46 -17.62 26.02 2.88
C GLY A 46 -18.23 24.62 2.82
N PRO A 47 -19.45 24.43 2.28
CA PRO A 47 -19.94 23.08 2.00
C PRO A 47 -19.13 22.49 0.85
N PHE A 48 -17.97 21.92 1.18
CA PHE A 48 -17.12 21.19 0.25
C PHE A 48 -17.73 19.80 0.06
N GLU A 49 -18.58 19.65 -0.96
CA GLU A 49 -18.92 18.32 -1.47
C GLU A 49 -18.22 18.13 -2.82
N PRO A 50 -17.33 17.12 -2.95
CA PRO A 50 -16.81 16.75 -4.26
C PRO A 50 -17.97 16.35 -5.16
N GLN A 51 -18.05 17.00 -6.31
CA GLN A 51 -19.13 16.76 -7.27
C GLN A 51 -18.63 15.72 -8.28
N ILE A 52 -19.37 14.63 -8.41
CA ILE A 52 -19.11 13.66 -9.46
C ILE A 52 -19.78 14.16 -10.74
N LEU A 53 -19.00 14.25 -11.82
CA LEU A 53 -19.46 14.65 -13.13
C LEU A 53 -19.70 13.40 -13.99
N GLN A 54 -20.96 12.99 -14.15
CA GLN A 54 -21.34 11.83 -14.97
C GLN A 54 -22.41 12.25 -15.99
N ASP A 55 -22.12 12.10 -17.28
CA ASP A 55 -23.05 12.41 -18.39
C ASP A 55 -23.76 13.79 -18.30
N ASN A 56 -23.03 14.84 -17.90
CA ASN A 56 -23.51 16.21 -17.66
C ASN A 56 -24.46 16.39 -16.45
N LEU A 57 -24.61 15.38 -15.59
CA LEU A 57 -25.24 15.50 -14.29
C LEU A 57 -24.16 15.62 -13.21
N THR A 58 -24.35 16.58 -12.31
CA THR A 58 -23.60 16.68 -11.04
C THR A 58 -24.33 15.84 -10.00
N LEU A 59 -23.74 14.71 -9.63
CA LEU A 59 -24.24 13.83 -8.57
C LEU A 59 -23.38 13.99 -7.32
N SER A 60 -23.98 13.81 -6.15
CA SER A 60 -23.22 13.71 -4.90
C SER A 60 -22.44 12.39 -4.87
N LEU A 61 -21.31 12.38 -4.16
CA LEU A 61 -20.51 11.17 -3.93
C LEU A 61 -21.36 10.03 -3.33
N ALA A 62 -22.30 10.36 -2.45
CA ALA A 62 -23.19 9.39 -1.83
C ALA A 62 -24.18 8.75 -2.82
N GLU A 63 -24.69 9.49 -3.80
CA GLU A 63 -25.63 8.97 -4.81
C GLU A 63 -24.96 8.01 -5.81
N VAL A 64 -23.71 8.28 -6.19
CA VAL A 64 -22.97 7.43 -7.14
C VAL A 64 -22.51 6.13 -6.49
N LEU A 65 -22.01 6.20 -5.26
CA LEU A 65 -21.54 4.99 -4.53
C LEU A 65 -22.69 4.05 -4.13
N GLN A 66 -23.95 4.49 -4.16
CA GLN A 66 -25.13 3.66 -3.85
C GLN A 66 -25.69 2.89 -5.06
N THR A 67 -25.34 3.26 -6.30
CA THR A 67 -25.99 2.74 -7.51
C THR A 67 -25.12 1.76 -8.30
N SER A 68 -23.80 2.01 -8.41
CA SER A 68 -22.78 1.09 -8.93
C SER A 68 -21.41 1.78 -8.94
N LEU A 69 -20.30 1.04 -8.79
CA LEU A 69 -18.95 1.60 -8.98
C LEU A 69 -18.66 1.76 -10.49
N PRO A 70 -18.56 2.99 -11.03
CA PRO A 70 -18.36 3.21 -12.46
C PRO A 70 -16.92 2.87 -12.87
N GLU A 71 -16.69 2.48 -14.13
CA GLU A 71 -15.33 2.24 -14.65
C GLU A 71 -14.50 3.54 -14.72
N THR A 72 -15.16 4.64 -15.04
CA THR A 72 -14.57 5.98 -15.14
C THR A 72 -15.22 6.91 -14.14
N LEU A 73 -14.42 7.67 -13.41
CA LEU A 73 -14.89 8.62 -12.41
C LEU A 73 -14.29 10.00 -12.70
N ARG A 74 -15.15 11.03 -12.77
CA ARG A 74 -14.72 12.42 -12.88
C ARG A 74 -15.13 13.18 -11.65
N ILE A 75 -14.17 13.67 -10.89
CA ILE A 75 -14.42 14.35 -9.61
C ILE A 75 -13.98 15.79 -9.73
N LYS A 76 -14.92 16.71 -9.52
CA LYS A 76 -14.60 18.12 -9.35
C LYS A 76 -14.32 18.40 -7.88
N LEU A 77 -13.15 18.95 -7.59
CA LEU A 77 -12.74 19.38 -6.27
C LEU A 77 -12.15 20.79 -6.32
N GLU A 78 -12.07 21.42 -5.16
CA GLU A 78 -11.42 22.71 -4.99
C GLU A 78 -10.19 22.51 -4.09
N LEU A 79 -9.01 22.90 -4.61
CA LEU A 79 -7.72 22.83 -3.92
C LEU A 79 -7.12 24.22 -3.93
N ASP A 80 -6.74 24.74 -2.76
CA ASP A 80 -6.19 26.09 -2.59
C ASP A 80 -7.01 27.23 -3.27
N GLY A 81 -8.34 27.07 -3.33
CA GLY A 81 -9.25 28.03 -3.96
C GLY A 81 -9.35 27.93 -5.49
N GLU A 82 -8.68 26.94 -6.10
CA GLU A 82 -8.75 26.64 -7.53
C GLU A 82 -9.57 25.36 -7.76
N SER A 83 -10.44 25.38 -8.78
CA SER A 83 -11.23 24.20 -9.13
C SER A 83 -10.48 23.29 -10.09
N HIS A 84 -10.39 22.02 -9.72
CA HIS A 84 -9.73 20.96 -10.47
C HIS A 84 -10.70 19.82 -10.78
N ILE A 85 -10.45 19.14 -11.90
CA ILE A 85 -11.21 17.95 -12.31
C ILE A 85 -10.23 16.79 -12.36
N LEU A 86 -10.47 15.77 -11.53
CA LEU A 86 -9.77 14.49 -11.61
C LEU A 86 -10.44 13.64 -12.68
N GLU A 87 -9.64 13.01 -13.52
CA GLU A 87 -10.08 12.03 -14.51
C GLU A 87 -9.49 10.69 -14.11
N LEU A 88 -10.33 9.81 -13.57
CA LEU A 88 -9.93 8.60 -12.87
C LEU A 88 -10.49 7.35 -13.57
N LEU A 89 -9.71 6.28 -13.59
CA LEU A 89 -10.06 4.97 -14.09
C LEU A 89 -9.92 3.94 -12.97
N GLN A 90 -10.87 3.01 -12.90
CA GLN A 90 -10.86 1.93 -11.93
C GLN A 90 -9.60 1.06 -12.12
N ASN A 91 -8.83 0.84 -11.06
CA ASN A 91 -7.56 0.13 -11.14
C ASN A 91 -7.76 -1.39 -11.06
N ARG A 92 -8.35 -2.01 -12.09
CA ARG A 92 -8.73 -3.44 -12.10
C ARG A 92 -7.60 -4.43 -11.78
N GLU A 93 -6.35 -4.03 -12.01
CA GLU A 93 -5.18 -4.87 -11.74
C GLU A 93 -4.70 -4.82 -10.28
N LEU A 94 -5.19 -3.87 -9.47
CA LEU A 94 -4.85 -3.76 -8.05
C LEU A 94 -5.25 -5.01 -7.26
N ILE A 95 -6.38 -5.61 -7.64
CA ILE A 95 -6.98 -6.75 -6.96
C ILE A 95 -7.32 -7.76 -8.07
N PRO A 96 -6.39 -8.65 -8.43
CA PRO A 96 -6.68 -9.67 -9.43
C PRO A 96 -7.72 -10.63 -8.84
N GLY A 97 -8.88 -10.71 -9.47
CA GLY A 97 -9.98 -11.62 -9.09
C GLY A 97 -10.44 -11.48 -7.64
N HIS A 98 -10.19 -12.51 -6.82
CA HIS A 98 -10.67 -12.62 -5.44
C HIS A 98 -9.48 -12.66 -4.47
N PRO A 99 -9.20 -11.58 -3.73
CA PRO A 99 -8.13 -11.59 -2.76
C PRO A 99 -8.49 -12.53 -1.61
N THR A 100 -7.51 -13.27 -1.11
CA THR A 100 -7.72 -14.14 0.05
C THR A 100 -7.72 -13.30 1.33
N LEU A 101 -8.90 -13.14 1.93
CA LEU A 101 -9.06 -12.40 3.19
C LEU A 101 -9.18 -13.38 4.35
N VAL A 102 -8.40 -13.17 5.42
CA VAL A 102 -8.28 -14.09 6.54
C VAL A 102 -8.38 -13.34 7.86
N TRP A 103 -9.17 -13.88 8.79
CA TRP A 103 -9.27 -13.43 10.18
C TRP A 103 -9.49 -14.61 11.12
N TYR A 104 -9.45 -14.38 12.42
CA TYR A 104 -9.54 -15.41 13.46
C TYR A 104 -10.72 -15.15 14.40
N GLN A 105 -11.48 -16.19 14.71
CA GLN A 105 -12.56 -16.15 15.69
C GLN A 105 -12.00 -16.07 17.13
N PRO A 106 -12.83 -15.72 18.13
CA PRO A 106 -12.41 -15.64 19.53
C PRO A 106 -11.85 -16.94 20.12
N ASP A 107 -12.14 -18.09 19.50
CA ASP A 107 -11.60 -19.40 19.86
C ASP A 107 -10.27 -19.73 19.13
N GLY A 108 -9.75 -18.80 18.34
CA GLY A 108 -8.56 -18.97 17.50
C GLY A 108 -8.82 -19.67 16.17
N THR A 109 -10.07 -20.00 15.83
CA THR A 109 -10.39 -20.65 14.56
C THR A 109 -10.12 -19.69 13.39
N ARG A 110 -9.29 -20.13 12.45
CA ARG A 110 -8.97 -19.40 11.21
C ARG A 110 -10.17 -19.40 10.26
N VAL A 111 -10.59 -18.22 9.84
CA VAL A 111 -11.67 -17.99 8.87
C VAL A 111 -11.06 -17.43 7.60
N VAL A 112 -11.49 -17.98 6.45
CA VAL A 112 -11.15 -17.47 5.13
C VAL A 112 -12.43 -16.97 4.47
N SER A 113 -12.36 -15.80 3.87
CA SER A 113 -13.42 -15.28 3.00
C SER A 113 -13.55 -16.16 1.76
N GLU A 114 -14.59 -16.99 1.70
CA GLU A 114 -14.91 -17.78 0.51
C GLU A 114 -15.78 -16.98 -0.46
N GLY A 115 -15.38 -16.88 -1.73
CA GLY A 115 -16.24 -16.41 -2.82
C GLY A 115 -16.61 -14.91 -2.82
N HIS A 116 -16.02 -14.09 -1.96
CA HIS A 116 -16.26 -12.65 -1.99
C HIS A 116 -15.55 -12.02 -3.20
N THR A 117 -16.32 -11.58 -4.19
CA THR A 117 -15.88 -10.55 -5.14
C THR A 117 -15.74 -9.24 -4.37
N LEU A 118 -14.51 -8.83 -4.09
CA LEU A 118 -14.26 -7.49 -3.60
C LEU A 118 -14.37 -6.54 -4.80
N GLU A 119 -15.47 -5.78 -4.89
CA GLU A 119 -15.58 -4.79 -5.94
C GLU A 119 -14.49 -3.74 -5.76
N ASN A 120 -13.71 -3.52 -6.82
CA ASN A 120 -12.58 -2.63 -6.75
C ASN A 120 -13.04 -1.17 -6.72
N CYS A 121 -12.97 -0.57 -5.54
CA CYS A 121 -13.36 0.81 -5.26
C CYS A 121 -12.20 1.80 -5.41
N CYS A 122 -11.05 1.37 -5.94
CA CYS A 122 -9.84 2.17 -6.06
C CYS A 122 -9.54 2.55 -7.51
N TYR A 123 -9.14 3.80 -7.70
CA TYR A 123 -9.01 4.45 -8.99
C TYR A 123 -7.68 5.19 -9.09
N GLN A 124 -7.17 5.30 -10.31
CA GLN A 124 -5.98 6.09 -10.63
C GLN A 124 -6.23 6.94 -11.86
N GLY A 125 -5.53 8.05 -11.97
CA GLY A 125 -5.64 8.91 -13.13
C GLY A 125 -4.84 10.20 -13.00
N GLY A 126 -5.28 11.23 -13.70
CA GLY A 126 -4.63 12.53 -13.74
C GLY A 126 -5.57 13.67 -13.43
N VAL A 127 -5.02 14.89 -13.38
CA VAL A 127 -5.80 16.11 -13.20
C VAL A 127 -5.87 16.88 -14.52
N GLN A 128 -7.09 17.22 -14.94
CA GLN A 128 -7.32 17.92 -16.20
C GLN A 128 -6.55 19.24 -16.24
N GLY A 129 -5.77 19.45 -17.31
CA GLY A 129 -4.99 20.66 -17.53
C GLY A 129 -3.62 20.68 -16.83
N HIS A 130 -3.25 19.66 -16.06
CA HIS A 130 -1.95 19.55 -15.40
C HIS A 130 -1.16 18.38 -15.99
N ALA A 131 -0.14 18.70 -16.80
CA ALA A 131 0.78 17.69 -17.34
C ALA A 131 1.57 17.03 -16.21
N ASP A 132 1.85 15.73 -16.34
CA ASP A 132 2.57 14.91 -15.34
C ASP A 132 1.88 14.81 -13.96
N SER A 133 0.68 15.37 -13.79
CA SER A 133 -0.12 15.20 -12.58
C SER A 133 -0.64 13.77 -12.46
N TRP A 134 -0.89 13.35 -11.23
CA TRP A 134 -1.54 12.08 -10.97
C TRP A 134 -2.42 12.12 -9.72
N ALA A 135 -3.41 11.25 -9.69
CA ALA A 135 -4.30 11.05 -8.58
C ALA A 135 -4.51 9.56 -8.33
N SER A 136 -4.66 9.18 -7.06
CA SER A 136 -4.91 7.81 -6.61
C SER A 136 -5.93 7.87 -5.49
N ILE A 137 -7.15 7.41 -5.78
CA ILE A 137 -8.33 7.60 -4.92
C ILE A 137 -9.04 6.27 -4.70
N CYS A 138 -9.27 5.89 -3.44
CA CYS A 138 -10.19 4.84 -3.07
C CYS A 138 -11.52 5.43 -2.58
N THR A 139 -12.61 4.76 -2.93
CA THR A 139 -14.00 5.15 -2.60
C THR A 139 -14.69 4.18 -1.64
N CYS A 140 -13.93 3.22 -1.10
CA CYS A 140 -14.42 2.06 -0.33
C CYS A 140 -15.14 2.46 0.97
N SER A 141 -14.72 3.55 1.60
CA SER A 141 -15.32 4.11 2.81
C SER A 141 -15.32 5.63 2.75
N GLY A 142 -15.97 6.17 1.73
CA GLY A 142 -15.86 7.58 1.34
C GLY A 142 -14.63 7.82 0.45
N LEU A 143 -14.31 9.08 0.15
CA LEU A 143 -13.24 9.43 -0.79
C LEU A 143 -11.94 9.66 -0.05
N ARG A 144 -10.95 8.79 -0.32
CA ARG A 144 -9.64 8.83 0.33
C ARG A 144 -8.54 8.69 -0.70
N GLY A 145 -7.43 9.41 -0.53
CA GLY A 145 -6.24 9.19 -1.34
C GLY A 145 -5.41 10.43 -1.58
N LEU A 146 -4.73 10.47 -2.73
CA LEU A 146 -3.74 11.47 -3.06
C LEU A 146 -4.02 12.16 -4.40
N VAL A 147 -3.72 13.45 -4.43
CA VAL A 147 -3.74 14.28 -5.64
C VAL A 147 -2.45 15.08 -5.71
N ILE A 148 -1.70 14.88 -6.79
CA ILE A 148 -0.45 15.58 -7.07
C ILE A 148 -0.65 16.44 -8.32
N LEU A 149 -0.73 17.76 -8.16
CA LEU A 149 -0.86 18.70 -9.28
C LEU A 149 0.50 19.05 -9.87
N SER A 150 1.46 19.33 -9.00
CA SER A 150 2.84 19.68 -9.31
C SER A 150 3.70 19.35 -8.09
N PRO A 151 5.05 19.42 -8.20
CA PRO A 151 5.87 19.55 -7.00
C PRO A 151 5.34 20.77 -6.25
N GLU A 152 5.64 21.10 -5.02
CA GLU A 152 4.95 22.19 -4.28
C GLU A 152 3.41 22.09 -4.06
N LYS A 153 2.59 21.45 -4.92
CA LYS A 153 1.12 21.35 -4.81
C LYS A 153 0.65 19.90 -4.80
N SER A 154 0.66 19.32 -3.61
CA SER A 154 0.28 17.92 -3.40
C SER A 154 -0.57 17.77 -2.15
N TYR A 155 -1.63 16.97 -2.25
CA TYR A 155 -2.68 16.92 -1.24
C TYR A 155 -3.04 15.48 -0.89
N THR A 156 -3.33 15.27 0.38
CA THR A 156 -4.09 14.12 0.87
C THR A 156 -5.56 14.51 1.00
N LEU A 157 -6.44 13.58 0.65
CA LEU A 157 -7.88 13.74 0.72
C LEU A 157 -8.43 12.68 1.67
N GLU A 158 -9.22 13.09 2.65
CA GLU A 158 -10.05 12.20 3.46
C GLU A 158 -11.46 12.79 3.58
N LEU A 159 -12.43 12.14 2.95
CA LEU A 159 -13.85 12.45 3.09
C LEU A 159 -14.57 11.20 3.55
N ARG A 160 -15.03 11.23 4.80
CA ARG A 160 -15.84 10.15 5.38
C ARG A 160 -17.30 10.31 4.92
N PRO A 161 -18.07 9.21 4.80
CA PRO A 161 -19.50 9.30 4.50
C PRO A 161 -20.22 10.19 5.51
N GLY A 162 -20.90 11.25 5.04
CA GLY A 162 -21.60 12.22 5.88
C GLY A 162 -20.72 13.14 6.73
N GLY A 163 -19.39 13.10 6.53
CA GLY A 163 -18.44 14.00 7.18
C GLY A 163 -18.04 15.19 6.32
N LEU A 164 -17.32 16.15 6.90
CA LEU A 164 -16.65 17.21 6.15
C LEU A 164 -15.36 16.67 5.52
N PRO A 165 -14.98 17.12 4.31
CA PRO A 165 -13.72 16.71 3.70
C PRO A 165 -12.55 17.36 4.44
N ILE A 166 -11.55 16.54 4.72
CA ILE A 166 -10.25 16.95 5.23
C ILE A 166 -9.29 16.91 4.04
N ILE A 167 -8.78 18.07 3.68
CA ILE A 167 -7.76 18.23 2.64
C ILE A 167 -6.52 18.77 3.33
N SER A 168 -5.42 18.03 3.25
CA SER A 168 -4.16 18.43 3.87
C SER A 168 -3.05 18.44 2.84
N GLN A 169 -2.30 19.55 2.77
CA GLN A 169 -1.10 19.60 1.95
C GLN A 169 -0.08 18.61 2.52
N ILE A 170 0.54 17.82 1.65
CA ILE A 170 1.54 16.84 2.06
C ILE A 170 2.72 17.54 2.74
N GLN A 171 3.04 18.77 2.32
CA GLN A 171 4.12 19.58 2.90
C GLN A 171 3.92 19.87 4.39
N ASP A 172 2.66 19.89 4.86
CA ASP A 172 2.29 20.19 6.24
C ASP A 172 2.25 18.92 7.11
N LEU A 173 2.40 17.74 6.52
CA LEU A 173 2.51 16.49 7.27
C LEU A 173 3.86 16.48 8.00
N LEU A 174 3.82 16.51 9.32
CA LEU A 174 5.01 16.31 10.14
C LEU A 174 5.06 14.84 10.56
N LEU A 175 5.80 14.03 9.81
CA LEU A 175 6.17 12.70 10.26
C LEU A 175 7.41 12.78 11.14
N PRO A 176 7.53 11.99 12.22
CA PRO A 176 8.81 11.90 12.91
C PRO A 176 9.90 11.43 11.94
N GLY A 177 11.14 11.89 12.13
CA GLY A 177 12.27 11.42 11.33
C GLY A 177 12.59 9.96 11.64
N HIS A 178 12.78 9.16 10.59
CA HIS A 178 12.92 7.71 10.70
C HIS A 178 14.04 7.20 9.80
N THR A 179 14.62 6.04 10.13
CA THR A 179 15.68 5.39 9.34
C THR A 179 15.30 3.95 9.07
N CYS A 180 15.74 3.39 7.95
CA CYS A 180 15.71 1.95 7.73
C CYS A 180 17.08 1.34 8.08
N THR A 181 17.07 0.10 8.56
CA THR A 181 18.27 -0.74 8.66
C THR A 181 18.13 -1.94 7.73
N LEU A 182 19.13 -2.12 6.87
CA LEU A 182 19.24 -3.32 6.04
C LEU A 182 19.62 -4.51 6.93
N SER A 183 18.87 -5.61 6.84
CA SER A 183 19.19 -6.84 7.58
C SER A 183 20.49 -7.46 7.04
N TRP A 184 20.45 -7.91 5.79
CA TRP A 184 21.59 -8.43 5.04
C TRP A 184 21.20 -8.58 3.55
N ARG A 185 22.18 -8.93 2.71
CA ARG A 185 21.99 -9.10 1.26
C ARG A 185 22.00 -10.57 0.89
N GLU A 186 20.96 -11.03 0.22
CA GLU A 186 20.93 -12.39 -0.33
C GLU A 186 21.96 -12.53 -1.46
N SER A 187 22.63 -13.70 -1.48
CA SER A 187 23.62 -14.00 -2.50
C SER A 187 22.90 -14.13 -3.83
N GLU A 188 23.35 -13.39 -4.86
CA GLU A 188 22.76 -13.57 -6.18
C GLU A 188 22.91 -15.03 -6.63
N PRO A 189 21.87 -15.64 -7.24
CA PRO A 189 21.97 -16.99 -7.74
C PRO A 189 23.20 -17.10 -8.64
N THR A 190 24.17 -17.92 -8.22
CA THR A 190 25.30 -18.30 -9.09
C THR A 190 24.69 -19.01 -10.28
N GLN A 191 24.54 -18.33 -11.42
CA GLN A 191 24.05 -18.99 -12.62
C GLN A 191 25.02 -20.11 -12.99
N ALA A 192 24.62 -21.37 -12.79
CA ALA A 192 25.05 -22.42 -13.68
C ALA A 192 24.59 -21.98 -15.08
N PRO A 193 25.48 -21.91 -16.09
CA PRO A 193 25.09 -21.47 -17.41
C PRO A 193 23.91 -22.34 -17.88
N PRO A 194 22.82 -21.73 -18.38
CA PRO A 194 21.67 -22.50 -18.81
C PRO A 194 22.12 -23.53 -19.85
N GLU A 195 21.72 -24.78 -19.66
CA GLU A 195 21.90 -25.80 -20.70
C GLU A 195 21.27 -25.25 -21.99
N ARG A 196 22.13 -25.09 -22.99
CA ARG A 196 21.82 -24.42 -24.26
C ARG A 196 20.66 -25.13 -24.96
N PRO A 197 19.73 -24.34 -25.54
CA PRO A 197 19.92 -24.02 -26.95
C PRO A 197 19.52 -22.59 -27.38
N LEU A 198 20.10 -22.17 -28.52
CA LEU A 198 19.82 -21.00 -29.38
C LEU A 198 20.55 -19.65 -29.13
N GLY A 199 20.94 -19.02 -30.25
CA GLY A 199 22.09 -18.11 -30.38
C GLY A 199 21.96 -16.70 -29.79
N GLN A 200 23.04 -15.91 -29.90
CA GLN A 200 23.23 -14.57 -29.28
C GLN A 200 22.07 -13.57 -29.51
N ARG A 201 21.30 -13.70 -30.60
CA ARG A 201 20.11 -12.87 -30.85
C ARG A 201 18.96 -13.15 -29.88
N HIS A 202 18.76 -14.39 -29.45
CA HIS A 202 17.72 -14.76 -28.49
C HIS A 202 18.03 -14.26 -27.08
N ILE A 203 19.30 -14.33 -26.66
CA ILE A 203 19.75 -13.79 -25.36
C ILE A 203 19.56 -12.27 -25.29
N ARG A 204 19.88 -11.54 -26.37
CA ARG A 204 19.66 -10.09 -26.46
C ARG A 204 18.18 -9.70 -26.52
N ARG A 205 17.32 -10.55 -27.09
CA ARG A 205 15.88 -10.35 -27.13
C ARG A 205 15.29 -10.56 -25.72
N TRP A 206 15.56 -11.71 -25.10
CA TRP A 206 15.16 -12.01 -23.72
C TRP A 206 15.61 -10.95 -22.71
N ARG A 207 16.85 -10.47 -22.78
CA ARG A 207 17.33 -9.37 -21.91
C ARG A 207 16.61 -8.04 -22.11
N ARG A 208 16.12 -7.73 -23.33
CA ARG A 208 15.30 -6.53 -23.55
C ARG A 208 13.90 -6.75 -22.98
N ASP A 209 13.31 -7.91 -23.25
CA ASP A 209 11.97 -8.28 -22.82
C ASP A 209 11.86 -8.19 -21.28
N VAL A 210 12.85 -8.73 -20.54
CA VAL A 210 12.93 -8.64 -19.06
C VAL A 210 12.92 -7.19 -18.53
N VAL A 211 13.47 -6.22 -19.26
CA VAL A 211 13.47 -4.81 -18.84
C VAL A 211 12.20 -4.09 -19.29
N THR A 212 11.70 -4.36 -20.50
CA THR A 212 10.56 -3.64 -21.10
C THR A 212 9.20 -4.17 -20.68
N GLU A 213 9.09 -5.46 -20.36
CA GLU A 213 7.84 -6.04 -19.89
C GLU A 213 7.49 -5.52 -18.50
N THR A 214 6.20 -5.33 -18.28
CA THR A 214 5.66 -4.93 -16.98
C THR A 214 5.76 -6.11 -16.02
N LYS A 215 6.25 -5.84 -14.81
CA LYS A 215 6.35 -6.82 -13.73
C LYS A 215 5.15 -6.68 -12.83
N ILE A 216 4.67 -7.78 -12.28
CA ILE A 216 3.58 -7.78 -11.31
C ILE A 216 4.10 -8.43 -10.04
N ILE A 217 3.91 -7.77 -8.90
CA ILE A 217 4.21 -8.34 -7.59
C ILE A 217 2.88 -8.77 -6.98
N GLU A 218 2.68 -10.08 -6.83
CA GLU A 218 1.60 -10.64 -6.03
C GLU A 218 1.93 -10.47 -4.54
N LEU A 219 1.30 -9.47 -3.91
CA LEU A 219 1.59 -9.03 -2.55
C LEU A 219 0.52 -9.55 -1.57
N VAL A 220 0.98 -10.10 -0.45
CA VAL A 220 0.15 -10.32 0.74
C VAL A 220 0.52 -9.32 1.82
N ILE A 221 -0.48 -8.62 2.39
CA ILE A 221 -0.29 -7.80 3.59
C ILE A 221 -0.77 -8.59 4.80
N VAL A 222 0.03 -8.62 5.86
CA VAL A 222 -0.31 -9.27 7.13
C VAL A 222 -0.39 -8.19 8.19
N ALA A 223 -1.51 -8.07 8.88
CA ALA A 223 -1.68 -7.16 10.01
C ALA A 223 -1.56 -7.97 11.30
N ASP A 224 -0.57 -7.63 12.12
CA ASP A 224 -0.39 -8.26 13.42
C ASP A 224 -1.52 -7.86 14.38
N HIS A 225 -1.56 -8.48 15.57
CA HIS A 225 -2.62 -8.23 16.53
C HIS A 225 -2.66 -6.77 17.00
N SER A 226 -1.48 -6.15 17.16
CA SER A 226 -1.39 -4.74 17.57
C SER A 226 -1.96 -3.80 16.49
N GLU A 227 -1.70 -4.07 15.22
CA GLU A 227 -2.24 -3.32 14.09
C GLU A 227 -3.74 -3.52 13.95
N VAL A 228 -4.23 -4.75 14.12
CA VAL A 228 -5.68 -5.01 14.10
C VAL A 228 -6.42 -4.21 15.17
N GLN A 229 -5.84 -4.07 16.36
CA GLN A 229 -6.43 -3.33 17.48
C GLN A 229 -6.53 -1.81 17.22
N MET A 230 -5.80 -1.27 16.24
CA MET A 230 -5.89 0.14 15.85
C MET A 230 -7.22 0.49 15.16
N TYR A 231 -7.96 -0.51 14.67
CA TYR A 231 -9.18 -0.31 13.88
C TYR A 231 -10.41 -0.93 14.55
N PRO A 232 -11.60 -0.32 14.36
CA PRO A 232 -12.82 -0.78 15.01
C PRO A 232 -13.30 -2.15 14.51
N ASP A 233 -13.02 -2.49 13.25
CA ASP A 233 -13.46 -3.72 12.62
C ASP A 233 -12.57 -4.11 11.43
N PHE A 234 -12.76 -5.34 10.93
CA PHE A 234 -12.03 -5.90 9.80
C PHE A 234 -12.26 -5.13 8.50
N GLN A 235 -13.44 -4.52 8.29
CA GLN A 235 -13.73 -3.75 7.07
C GLN A 235 -12.92 -2.46 7.03
N TYR A 236 -12.73 -1.80 8.18
CA TYR A 236 -11.89 -0.62 8.28
C TYR A 236 -10.42 -0.95 7.99
N LEU A 237 -9.90 -2.05 8.54
CA LEU A 237 -8.56 -2.54 8.24
C LEU A 237 -8.40 -2.90 6.76
N LEU A 238 -9.38 -3.57 6.17
CA LEU A 238 -9.41 -3.91 4.75
C LEU A 238 -9.35 -2.66 3.88
N ASN A 239 -10.20 -1.67 4.14
CA ASN A 239 -10.22 -0.42 3.39
C ASN A 239 -8.89 0.32 3.48
N ARG A 240 -8.28 0.40 4.67
CA ARG A 240 -6.95 0.98 4.84
C ARG A 240 -5.88 0.19 4.08
N THR A 241 -5.95 -1.14 4.08
CA THR A 241 -5.04 -2.01 3.33
C THR A 241 -5.16 -1.80 1.82
N LEU A 242 -6.38 -1.59 1.31
CA LEU A 242 -6.62 -1.25 -0.10
C LEU A 242 -6.04 0.11 -0.47
N GLU A 243 -6.14 1.10 0.42
CA GLU A 243 -5.49 2.39 0.26
C GLU A 243 -3.96 2.22 0.19
N VAL A 244 -3.34 1.46 1.11
CA VAL A 244 -1.91 1.14 1.05
C VAL A 244 -1.55 0.49 -0.28
N ALA A 245 -2.26 -0.57 -0.68
CA ALA A 245 -1.99 -1.28 -1.91
C ALA A 245 -2.08 -0.37 -3.15
N LEU A 246 -3.08 0.52 -3.19
CA LEU A 246 -3.24 1.49 -4.26
C LEU A 246 -2.01 2.41 -4.36
N LEU A 247 -1.51 2.89 -3.22
CA LEU A 247 -0.33 3.75 -3.17
C LEU A 247 0.93 3.01 -3.58
N LEU A 248 1.12 1.77 -3.14
CA LEU A 248 2.21 0.93 -3.59
C LEU A 248 2.19 0.77 -5.13
N ASP A 249 1.06 0.41 -5.72
CA ASP A 249 0.93 0.28 -7.17
C ASP A 249 1.27 1.61 -7.88
N THR A 250 0.84 2.74 -7.32
CA THR A 250 1.17 4.07 -7.84
C THR A 250 2.67 4.39 -7.75
N PHE A 251 3.31 4.11 -6.61
CA PHE A 251 4.74 4.38 -6.40
C PHE A 251 5.64 3.52 -7.27
N PHE A 252 5.25 2.27 -7.53
CA PHE A 252 6.03 1.32 -8.35
C PHE A 252 5.79 1.48 -9.85
N ARG A 253 4.67 2.08 -10.27
CA ARG A 253 4.34 2.28 -11.69
C ARG A 253 5.43 2.98 -12.51
N PRO A 254 6.09 4.06 -12.03
CA PRO A 254 7.23 4.65 -12.73
C PRO A 254 8.35 3.63 -13.05
N LEU A 255 8.55 2.61 -12.23
CA LEU A 255 9.54 1.54 -12.45
C LEU A 255 9.06 0.43 -13.40
N ASN A 256 7.89 0.57 -14.03
CA ASN A 256 7.22 -0.46 -14.83
C ASN A 256 6.96 -1.75 -14.02
N VAL A 257 6.60 -1.55 -12.75
CA VAL A 257 6.21 -2.60 -11.81
C VAL A 257 4.79 -2.27 -11.32
N ARG A 258 3.93 -3.29 -11.25
CA ARG A 258 2.58 -3.22 -10.70
C ARG A 258 2.56 -4.00 -9.39
N VAL A 259 1.75 -3.54 -8.44
CA VAL A 259 1.53 -4.24 -7.17
C VAL A 259 0.08 -4.72 -7.13
N ALA A 260 -0.09 -6.01 -6.99
CA ALA A 260 -1.38 -6.68 -6.95
C ALA A 260 -1.60 -7.26 -5.55
N LEU A 261 -2.63 -6.80 -4.84
CA LEU A 261 -2.99 -7.33 -3.53
C LEU A 261 -3.74 -8.65 -3.70
N VAL A 262 -3.06 -9.77 -3.41
CA VAL A 262 -3.64 -11.12 -3.53
C VAL A 262 -4.16 -11.65 -2.20
N GLY A 263 -3.83 -11.01 -1.08
CA GLY A 263 -4.42 -11.36 0.22
C GLY A 263 -4.14 -10.39 1.36
N LEU A 264 -5.01 -10.46 2.36
CA LEU A 264 -4.88 -9.81 3.67
C LEU A 264 -5.10 -10.87 4.76
N GLU A 265 -4.13 -11.06 5.64
CA GLU A 265 -4.28 -11.91 6.83
C GLU A 265 -4.17 -11.07 8.10
N ALA A 266 -5.30 -10.95 8.82
CA ALA A 266 -5.41 -10.15 10.04
C ALA A 266 -5.40 -11.06 11.27
N TRP A 267 -4.44 -10.86 12.16
CA TRP A 267 -4.29 -11.64 13.40
C TRP A 267 -5.22 -11.14 14.51
N THR A 268 -6.54 -11.24 14.26
CA THR A 268 -7.59 -10.70 15.15
C THR A 268 -7.67 -11.35 16.53
N HIS A 269 -7.13 -12.55 16.71
CA HIS A 269 -7.16 -13.25 18.00
C HIS A 269 -5.88 -13.05 18.80
N GLN A 270 -4.71 -13.33 18.19
CA GLN A 270 -3.38 -13.19 18.78
C GLN A 270 -2.33 -13.24 17.66
N ASP A 271 -1.11 -12.78 17.94
CA ASP A 271 0.00 -12.91 17.01
C ASP A 271 0.35 -14.39 16.75
N LEU A 272 0.68 -14.72 15.49
CA LEU A 272 1.10 -16.06 15.10
C LEU A 272 2.62 -16.27 15.15
N ILE A 273 3.35 -15.19 15.45
CA ILE A 273 4.78 -15.16 15.69
C ILE A 273 5.07 -14.29 16.91
N GLU A 274 6.28 -14.38 17.46
CA GLU A 274 6.74 -13.41 18.46
C GLU A 274 7.13 -12.08 17.78
N ILE A 275 6.45 -11.00 18.17
CA ILE A 275 6.76 -9.63 17.75
C ILE A 275 7.73 -9.01 18.76
N SER A 276 8.93 -8.69 18.30
CA SER A 276 9.99 -8.05 19.08
C SER A 276 10.18 -6.59 18.69
N GLN A 277 10.67 -5.77 19.63
CA GLN A 277 11.16 -4.43 19.33
C GLN A 277 12.46 -4.45 18.51
N ASP A 278 13.13 -5.59 18.38
CA ASP A 278 14.19 -5.79 17.40
C ASP A 278 13.57 -6.18 16.05
N PRO A 279 13.59 -5.30 15.03
CA PRO A 279 12.99 -5.59 13.73
C PRO A 279 13.66 -6.77 13.02
N GLY A 280 14.93 -7.07 13.31
CA GLY A 280 15.63 -8.23 12.74
C GLY A 280 15.06 -9.54 13.23
N LEU A 281 14.82 -9.65 14.55
CA LEU A 281 14.19 -10.83 15.14
C LEU A 281 12.76 -11.02 14.64
N THR A 282 11.99 -9.94 14.56
CA THR A 282 10.62 -9.97 14.03
C THR A 282 10.58 -10.38 12.55
N LEU A 283 11.51 -9.87 11.74
CA LEU A 283 11.66 -10.25 10.33
C LEU A 283 11.98 -11.73 10.16
N ASP A 284 12.96 -12.25 10.92
CA ASP A 284 13.34 -13.67 10.86
C ASP A 284 12.16 -14.59 11.23
N ASN A 285 11.45 -14.25 12.31
CA ASN A 285 10.25 -14.97 12.73
C ASN A 285 9.14 -14.93 11.67
N PHE A 286 8.90 -13.75 11.09
CA PHE A 286 7.88 -13.54 10.07
C PHE A 286 8.18 -14.31 8.79
N LEU A 287 9.42 -14.26 8.30
CA LEU A 287 9.83 -14.99 7.10
C LEU A 287 9.79 -16.51 7.30
N HIS A 288 10.16 -17.00 8.49
CA HIS A 288 10.01 -18.40 8.84
C HIS A 288 8.53 -18.84 8.81
N TRP A 289 7.63 -18.04 9.41
CA TRP A 289 6.19 -18.27 9.35
C TRP A 289 5.64 -18.18 7.93
N ARG A 290 6.07 -17.20 7.13
CA ARG A 290 5.67 -17.05 5.73
C ARG A 290 5.98 -18.33 4.95
N ARG A 291 7.20 -18.84 5.05
CA ARG A 291 7.66 -20.06 4.35
C ARG A 291 6.88 -21.29 4.78
N THR A 292 6.69 -21.48 6.09
CA THR A 292 6.15 -22.74 6.66
C THR A 292 4.63 -22.76 6.73
N ASN A 293 4.00 -21.59 6.83
CA ASN A 293 2.57 -21.46 7.02
C ASN A 293 1.90 -20.73 5.86
N LEU A 294 2.28 -19.51 5.51
CA LEU A 294 1.53 -18.70 4.52
C LEU A 294 1.67 -19.23 3.08
N LEU A 295 2.89 -19.41 2.60
CA LEU A 295 3.21 -19.77 1.22
C LEU A 295 2.60 -21.12 0.78
N PRO A 296 2.53 -22.17 1.62
CA PRO A 296 1.88 -23.43 1.26
C PRO A 296 0.37 -23.34 0.97
N ARG A 297 -0.32 -22.30 1.47
CA ARG A 297 -1.78 -22.16 1.37
C ARG A 297 -2.23 -20.98 0.52
N LEU A 298 -1.35 -19.99 0.30
CA LEU A 298 -1.61 -18.86 -0.59
C LEU A 298 -0.33 -18.59 -1.40
N PRO A 299 -0.28 -18.96 -2.69
CA PRO A 299 0.82 -18.56 -3.57
C PRO A 299 0.88 -17.03 -3.66
N HIS A 300 2.08 -16.46 -3.51
CA HIS A 300 2.36 -15.03 -3.61
C HIS A 300 3.86 -14.80 -3.79
N ASP A 301 4.24 -13.65 -4.33
CA ASP A 301 5.64 -13.30 -4.60
C ASP A 301 6.33 -12.73 -3.37
N SER A 302 5.64 -11.87 -2.61
CA SER A 302 6.17 -11.21 -1.41
C SER A 302 5.08 -11.02 -0.35
N ALA A 303 5.46 -10.99 0.92
CA ALA A 303 4.55 -10.66 2.01
C ALA A 303 5.13 -9.57 2.93
N GLN A 304 4.29 -8.67 3.40
CA GLN A 304 4.69 -7.54 4.25
C GLN A 304 3.88 -7.56 5.54
N LEU A 305 4.56 -7.68 6.68
CA LEU A 305 3.95 -7.56 8.00
C LEU A 305 3.83 -6.08 8.38
N VAL A 306 2.67 -5.68 8.87
CA VAL A 306 2.39 -4.36 9.42
C VAL A 306 2.08 -4.51 10.91
N THR A 307 2.74 -3.71 11.74
CA THR A 307 2.61 -3.73 13.20
C THR A 307 2.48 -2.33 13.77
N ALA A 308 1.63 -2.16 14.79
CA ALA A 308 1.60 -0.96 15.61
C ALA A 308 2.66 -0.97 16.73
N THR A 309 3.38 -2.08 16.90
CA THR A 309 4.46 -2.20 17.87
C THR A 309 5.66 -1.36 17.44
N SER A 310 6.17 -0.53 18.36
CA SER A 310 7.33 0.30 18.07
C SER A 310 8.63 -0.50 18.07
N PHE A 311 9.40 -0.41 16.98
CA PHE A 311 10.76 -0.93 16.93
C PHE A 311 11.76 -0.04 17.69
N SER A 312 12.89 -0.64 18.05
CA SER A 312 13.95 0.03 18.80
C SER A 312 14.68 1.06 17.94
N GLY A 313 14.93 2.24 18.49
CA GLY A 313 15.64 3.31 17.81
C GLY A 313 14.78 3.99 16.72
N PRO A 314 15.41 4.55 15.67
CA PRO A 314 14.69 5.23 14.59
C PRO A 314 14.13 4.27 13.53
N MET A 315 14.18 2.95 13.75
CA MET A 315 13.81 1.93 12.78
C MET A 315 12.30 1.85 12.59
N VAL A 316 11.85 1.81 11.33
CA VAL A 316 10.42 1.68 10.98
C VAL A 316 10.11 0.50 10.08
N GLY A 317 11.14 -0.16 9.57
CA GLY A 317 10.99 -1.33 8.73
C GLY A 317 12.30 -2.06 8.53
N MET A 318 12.19 -3.28 8.01
CA MET A 318 13.33 -4.09 7.62
C MET A 318 12.92 -5.14 6.59
N ALA A 319 13.78 -5.35 5.59
CA ALA A 319 13.71 -6.45 4.63
C ALA A 319 15.10 -7.00 4.31
N ILE A 320 15.11 -8.18 3.68
CA ILE A 320 16.32 -8.76 3.10
C ILE A 320 16.46 -8.23 1.68
N GLN A 321 17.63 -7.70 1.35
CA GLN A 321 17.87 -7.18 0.02
C GLN A 321 18.06 -8.30 -0.99
N ASN A 322 17.67 -8.08 -2.25
CA ASN A 322 17.79 -9.06 -3.36
C ASN A 322 16.97 -10.34 -3.15
N SER A 323 15.89 -10.26 -2.37
CA SER A 323 15.15 -11.44 -1.90
C SER A 323 13.86 -11.72 -2.66
N ILE A 324 13.43 -10.86 -3.60
CA ILE A 324 12.16 -11.03 -4.32
C ILE A 324 12.09 -12.41 -4.99
N CYS A 325 10.92 -13.04 -4.95
CA CYS A 325 10.65 -14.43 -5.38
C CYS A 325 11.28 -15.53 -4.50
N SER A 326 12.13 -15.21 -3.52
CA SER A 326 12.66 -16.22 -2.60
C SER A 326 11.54 -16.80 -1.72
N PRO A 327 11.38 -18.13 -1.64
CA PRO A 327 10.44 -18.75 -0.71
C PRO A 327 10.82 -18.50 0.75
N ASP A 328 12.10 -18.24 1.02
CA ASP A 328 12.64 -18.06 2.36
C ASP A 328 12.68 -16.60 2.78
N PHE A 329 12.93 -15.68 1.84
CA PHE A 329 13.36 -14.33 2.18
C PHE A 329 12.52 -13.20 1.58
N SER A 330 11.59 -13.50 0.66
CA SER A 330 10.79 -12.47 -0.02
C SER A 330 9.71 -11.89 0.90
N GLY A 331 10.06 -10.87 1.67
CA GLY A 331 9.15 -10.15 2.55
C GLY A 331 9.84 -9.10 3.42
N GLY A 332 9.03 -8.38 4.20
CA GLY A 332 9.49 -7.32 5.09
C GLY A 332 8.55 -7.11 6.28
N VAL A 333 9.04 -6.37 7.27
CA VAL A 333 8.27 -5.95 8.45
C VAL A 333 8.24 -4.42 8.51
N ASN A 334 7.10 -3.85 8.86
CA ASN A 334 6.84 -2.41 8.76
C ASN A 334 6.03 -1.93 9.97
N MET A 335 6.50 -0.87 10.61
CA MET A 335 5.80 -0.19 11.70
C MET A 335 4.78 0.79 11.11
N ASP A 336 3.52 0.75 11.55
CA ASP A 336 2.55 1.81 11.25
C ASP A 336 2.83 3.01 12.18
N HIS A 337 3.75 3.85 11.74
CA HIS A 337 4.35 4.92 12.56
C HIS A 337 3.67 6.28 12.42
N SER A 338 2.59 6.36 11.65
CA SER A 338 1.93 7.61 11.33
C SER A 338 0.41 7.47 11.22
N THR A 339 -0.30 8.52 11.64
CA THR A 339 -1.73 8.65 11.33
C THR A 339 -1.98 8.77 9.82
N SER A 340 -1.02 9.34 9.08
CA SER A 340 -1.07 9.41 7.62
C SER A 340 -0.73 8.06 7.00
N ILE A 341 -1.61 7.61 6.10
CA ILE A 341 -1.41 6.40 5.28
C ILE A 341 -0.09 6.41 4.51
N LEU A 342 0.45 7.59 4.23
CA LEU A 342 1.72 7.78 3.53
C LEU A 342 2.92 7.22 4.30
N GLY A 343 2.88 7.27 5.63
CA GLY A 343 3.97 6.76 6.46
C GLY A 343 4.20 5.27 6.22
N VAL A 344 3.17 4.46 6.48
CA VAL A 344 3.23 3.01 6.30
C VAL A 344 3.38 2.61 4.84
N ALA A 345 2.70 3.28 3.90
CA ALA A 345 2.81 2.96 2.48
C ALA A 345 4.23 3.22 1.93
N SER A 346 4.88 4.33 2.35
CA SER A 346 6.26 4.60 1.99
C SER A 346 7.25 3.62 2.63
N SER A 347 7.02 3.22 3.88
CA SER A 347 7.83 2.20 4.55
C SER A 347 7.75 0.86 3.80
N ILE A 348 6.54 0.39 3.49
CA ILE A 348 6.37 -0.85 2.72
C ILE A 348 7.01 -0.74 1.33
N ALA A 349 6.89 0.41 0.65
CA ALA A 349 7.53 0.62 -0.65
C ALA A 349 9.06 0.59 -0.55
N HIS A 350 9.64 1.13 0.52
CA HIS A 350 11.07 1.08 0.79
C HIS A 350 11.56 -0.35 1.00
N GLU A 351 10.90 -1.11 1.88
CA GLU A 351 11.28 -2.50 2.19
C GLU A 351 11.07 -3.46 1.03
N LEU A 352 9.95 -3.31 0.30
CA LEU A 352 9.72 -4.04 -0.95
C LEU A 352 10.76 -3.63 -2.01
N GLY A 353 11.22 -2.37 -1.96
CA GLY A 353 12.30 -1.88 -2.79
C GLY A 353 13.61 -2.65 -2.57
N HIS A 354 14.03 -2.82 -1.31
CA HIS A 354 15.18 -3.64 -0.97
C HIS A 354 15.04 -5.07 -1.49
N SER A 355 13.85 -5.66 -1.35
CA SER A 355 13.56 -7.01 -1.86
C SER A 355 13.82 -7.11 -3.37
N LEU A 356 13.50 -6.06 -4.14
CA LEU A 356 13.76 -5.93 -5.58
C LEU A 356 15.22 -5.58 -5.95
N GLY A 357 16.11 -5.47 -4.96
CA GLY A 357 17.53 -5.18 -5.14
C GLY A 357 17.87 -3.70 -5.29
N LEU A 358 16.99 -2.82 -4.80
CA LEU A 358 17.24 -1.39 -4.73
C LEU A 358 18.16 -1.10 -3.54
N ASP A 359 19.20 -0.30 -3.75
CA ASP A 359 20.06 0.21 -2.68
C ASP A 359 19.51 1.53 -2.15
N HIS A 360 19.94 1.93 -0.95
CA HIS A 360 19.69 3.28 -0.47
C HIS A 360 20.27 4.32 -1.44
N ASP A 361 19.55 5.42 -1.61
CA ASP A 361 20.05 6.56 -2.35
C ASP A 361 21.24 7.18 -1.60
N PRO A 362 22.42 7.35 -2.26
CA PRO A 362 23.55 8.03 -1.67
C PRO A 362 23.22 9.48 -1.31
N PRO A 363 23.81 10.03 -0.23
CA PRO A 363 23.52 11.38 0.21
C PRO A 363 23.88 12.43 -0.87
N GLY A 364 23.06 13.48 -0.93
CA GLY A 364 23.21 14.59 -1.88
C GLY A 364 22.55 14.34 -3.24
N ASN A 365 22.73 15.27 -4.18
CA ASN A 365 21.96 15.29 -5.44
C ASN A 365 22.45 14.30 -6.52
N SER A 366 23.12 13.22 -6.13
CA SER A 366 23.68 12.25 -7.09
C SER A 366 22.64 11.29 -7.66
N CYS A 367 21.53 11.11 -6.95
CA CYS A 367 20.37 10.33 -7.38
C CYS A 367 19.12 11.21 -7.42
N PRO A 368 18.91 11.97 -8.52
CA PRO A 368 17.69 12.74 -8.71
C PRO A 368 16.42 11.91 -8.53
N CYS A 369 15.44 12.46 -7.81
CA CYS A 369 14.05 12.01 -7.78
C CYS A 369 13.26 12.80 -8.85
N PRO A 370 13.13 12.30 -10.09
CA PRO A 370 12.24 12.93 -11.04
C PRO A 370 10.80 12.71 -10.58
N GLY A 371 9.95 13.72 -10.55
CA GLY A 371 8.52 13.52 -10.25
C GLY A 371 7.80 14.81 -9.86
N PRO A 372 6.47 14.84 -9.99
CA PRO A 372 5.65 16.01 -9.72
C PRO A 372 5.40 16.20 -8.22
N ALA A 373 6.18 15.67 -7.29
CA ALA A 373 5.96 15.91 -5.86
C ALA A 373 7.22 16.53 -5.29
N PRO A 374 7.15 17.54 -4.40
CA PRO A 374 8.31 17.95 -3.64
C PRO A 374 8.47 16.91 -2.51
N ALA A 375 8.63 15.64 -2.84
CA ALA A 375 9.11 14.70 -1.86
C ALA A 375 10.51 15.20 -1.53
N LYS A 376 10.69 15.78 -0.33
CA LYS A 376 12.02 16.23 0.12
C LYS A 376 13.04 15.10 0.00
N SER A 377 12.54 13.85 0.01
CA SER A 377 13.27 12.60 -0.09
C SER A 377 12.72 11.66 -1.19
N CYS A 378 13.56 10.75 -1.66
CA CYS A 378 13.13 9.60 -2.46
C CYS A 378 12.70 8.44 -1.55
N ILE A 379 11.91 7.50 -2.07
CA ILE A 379 11.50 6.30 -1.33
C ILE A 379 12.71 5.56 -0.76
N MET A 380 13.81 5.45 -1.51
CA MET A 380 15.02 4.72 -1.08
C MET A 380 16.02 5.58 -0.29
N GLU A 381 15.66 6.77 0.16
CA GLU A 381 16.54 7.53 1.05
C GLU A 381 16.65 6.84 2.42
N ALA A 382 17.88 6.64 2.92
CA ALA A 382 18.15 5.83 4.11
C ALA A 382 17.54 6.39 5.41
N SER A 383 17.37 7.72 5.44
CA SER A 383 16.71 8.44 6.52
C SER A 383 15.59 9.24 5.88
N THR A 384 14.35 8.98 6.25
CA THR A 384 13.28 9.90 5.92
C THR A 384 13.41 11.09 6.87
N ASP A 385 13.58 12.29 6.30
CA ASP A 385 13.19 13.53 6.99
C ASP A 385 11.69 13.47 7.35
N PHE A 386 11.11 14.57 7.84
CA PHE A 386 9.73 14.64 8.29
C PHE A 386 8.65 14.33 7.22
N LEU A 387 9.02 13.99 5.97
CA LEU A 387 8.12 13.65 4.87
C LEU A 387 8.53 12.31 4.23
N PRO A 388 7.55 11.44 3.90
CA PRO A 388 7.82 10.18 3.24
C PRO A 388 8.15 10.42 1.76
N GLY A 389 8.99 9.55 1.20
CA GLY A 389 9.26 9.55 -0.23
C GLY A 389 8.04 9.09 -1.01
N LEU A 390 7.71 9.78 -2.11
CA LEU A 390 6.57 9.41 -2.98
C LEU A 390 7.01 8.89 -4.35
N ASN A 391 8.31 8.87 -4.61
CA ASN A 391 8.85 8.35 -5.87
C ASN A 391 10.23 7.72 -5.68
N PHE A 392 10.58 6.85 -6.63
CA PHE A 392 11.90 6.23 -6.74
C PHE A 392 12.86 7.11 -7.54
N SER A 393 14.14 7.08 -7.16
CA SER A 393 15.18 7.84 -7.84
C SER A 393 15.56 7.21 -9.20
N ASN A 394 16.37 7.94 -9.98
CA ASN A 394 16.97 7.34 -11.16
C ASN A 394 18.00 6.22 -10.83
N CYS A 395 18.57 6.22 -9.64
CA CYS A 395 19.49 5.20 -9.16
C CYS A 395 18.73 3.92 -8.80
N SER A 396 17.58 4.08 -8.14
CA SER A 396 16.61 3.01 -7.92
C SER A 396 16.26 2.31 -9.24
N ARG A 397 15.88 3.06 -10.28
CA ARG A 397 15.56 2.49 -11.60
C ARG A 397 16.71 1.67 -12.19
N ARG A 398 17.94 2.18 -12.13
CA ARG A 398 19.14 1.49 -12.65
C ARG A 398 19.47 0.24 -11.84
N ALA A 399 19.27 0.27 -10.52
CA ALA A 399 19.48 -0.88 -9.66
C ALA A 399 18.49 -2.00 -9.99
N LEU A 400 17.21 -1.68 -10.15
CA LEU A 400 16.19 -2.65 -10.59
C LEU A 400 16.53 -3.25 -11.97
N GLU A 401 16.87 -2.41 -12.96
CA GLU A 401 17.27 -2.89 -14.29
C GLU A 401 18.46 -3.87 -14.21
N LYS A 402 19.45 -3.56 -13.37
CA LYS A 402 20.61 -4.43 -13.15
C LYS A 402 20.20 -5.76 -12.49
N ALA A 403 19.38 -5.72 -11.44
CA ALA A 403 18.91 -6.89 -10.73
C ALA A 403 18.14 -7.85 -11.67
N LEU A 404 17.22 -7.30 -12.48
CA LEU A 404 16.47 -8.05 -13.47
C LEU A 404 17.38 -8.68 -14.55
N LEU A 405 18.37 -7.93 -15.05
CA LEU A 405 19.34 -8.44 -16.03
C LEU A 405 20.26 -9.54 -15.50
N ASN A 406 20.42 -9.62 -14.18
CA ASN A 406 21.13 -10.68 -13.48
C ASN A 406 20.25 -11.92 -13.23
N GLY A 407 18.97 -11.87 -13.58
CA GLY A 407 18.03 -13.00 -13.48
C GLY A 407 17.18 -13.01 -12.21
N MET A 408 17.15 -11.90 -11.46
CA MET A 408 16.22 -11.73 -10.34
C MET A 408 14.78 -11.51 -10.84
N GLY A 409 13.79 -11.83 -10.02
CA GLY A 409 12.40 -11.44 -10.27
C GLY A 409 11.66 -12.34 -11.26
N SER A 410 12.08 -13.60 -11.42
CA SER A 410 11.45 -14.53 -12.38
C SER A 410 9.96 -14.77 -12.13
N CYS A 411 9.52 -14.80 -10.87
CA CYS A 411 8.11 -14.92 -10.50
C CYS A 411 7.24 -13.75 -10.98
N LEU A 412 7.83 -12.56 -11.17
CA LEU A 412 7.10 -11.32 -11.45
C LEU A 412 6.55 -11.22 -12.88
N PHE A 413 6.89 -12.19 -13.73
CA PHE A 413 6.43 -12.28 -15.12
C PHE A 413 5.34 -13.34 -15.31
N GLU A 414 5.05 -14.13 -14.26
CA GLU A 414 4.02 -15.15 -14.29
C GLU A 414 2.73 -14.60 -13.68
N GLN A 415 1.72 -14.31 -14.51
CA GLN A 415 0.37 -14.09 -14.01
C GLN A 415 -0.28 -15.46 -13.88
N LYS A 416 -0.24 -16.06 -12.67
CA LYS A 416 -0.93 -17.34 -12.47
C LYS A 416 -2.43 -17.07 -12.60
N PRO A 417 -3.16 -17.76 -13.51
CA PRO A 417 -4.60 -17.70 -13.48
C PRO A 417 -5.05 -18.20 -12.11
N LEU A 418 -5.82 -17.38 -11.41
CA LEU A 418 -6.43 -17.75 -10.14
C LEU A 418 -7.22 -19.07 -10.32
N PRO A 419 -7.34 -19.88 -9.25
CA PRO A 419 -8.20 -21.06 -9.30
C PRO A 419 -9.58 -20.63 -9.81
N ALA A 420 -10.02 -21.26 -10.91
CA ALA A 420 -11.35 -21.04 -11.45
C ALA A 420 -12.38 -21.27 -10.34
N ASP A 421 -13.44 -20.45 -10.36
CA ASP A 421 -14.65 -20.62 -9.57
C ASP A 421 -15.01 -22.13 -9.46
N PRO A 422 -15.29 -22.68 -8.26
CA PRO A 422 -15.82 -24.04 -8.14
C PRO A 422 -17.11 -24.27 -8.95
N GLN A 423 -17.73 -23.22 -9.49
CA GLN A 423 -18.76 -23.31 -10.53
C GLN A 423 -18.13 -23.27 -11.93
N GLY A 424 -17.54 -24.39 -12.35
CA GLY A 424 -16.96 -24.55 -13.68
C GLY A 424 -17.90 -24.14 -14.82
N LEU A 425 -17.67 -22.95 -15.38
CA LEU A 425 -18.19 -22.49 -16.66
C LEU A 425 -17.04 -21.78 -17.39
N ASP A 426 -16.24 -22.60 -18.07
CA ASP A 426 -15.26 -22.13 -19.05
C ASP A 426 -16.03 -21.57 -20.28
N PRO A 427 -15.86 -20.28 -20.67
CA PRO A 427 -16.49 -19.74 -21.88
C PRO A 427 -15.80 -20.19 -23.17
N SER A 428 -14.74 -21.00 -23.08
CA SER A 428 -13.90 -21.37 -24.22
C SER A 428 -13.94 -22.87 -24.52
N SER A 429 -15.10 -23.37 -24.94
CA SER A 429 -15.14 -24.56 -25.79
C SER A 429 -15.96 -24.30 -27.05
N ASP A 430 -15.28 -23.90 -28.11
CA ASP A 430 -15.77 -24.04 -29.47
C ASP A 430 -15.96 -25.54 -29.74
N GLN A 431 -17.22 -26.01 -29.75
CA GLN A 431 -17.59 -27.27 -30.37
C GLN A 431 -18.57 -27.05 -31.53
N PRO A 432 -18.44 -27.86 -32.61
CA PRO A 432 -19.09 -27.59 -33.88
C PRO A 432 -20.58 -27.93 -33.84
N GLY A 433 -21.37 -27.11 -34.54
CA GLY A 433 -22.83 -27.06 -34.46
C GLY A 433 -23.58 -28.39 -34.72
N PRO A 434 -24.81 -28.51 -34.19
CA PRO A 434 -25.57 -29.75 -34.29
C PRO A 434 -26.22 -29.89 -35.67
N LYS A 435 -26.03 -31.07 -36.27
CA LYS A 435 -26.80 -31.55 -37.40
C LYS A 435 -28.27 -31.72 -36.99
N ALA A 436 -29.16 -31.33 -37.89
CA ALA A 436 -30.61 -31.42 -37.76
C ALA A 436 -31.08 -32.85 -37.42
N GLY A 437 -31.86 -32.96 -36.34
CA GLY A 437 -32.57 -34.16 -35.91
C GLY A 437 -33.95 -33.77 -35.37
N ILE A 438 -34.97 -34.50 -35.82
CA ILE A 438 -36.42 -34.31 -35.66
C ILE A 438 -36.85 -34.28 -34.17
N PRO A 439 -37.83 -33.45 -33.75
CA PRO A 439 -38.26 -33.40 -32.35
C PRO A 439 -39.29 -34.50 -32.01
N PRO A 440 -39.30 -35.06 -30.78
CA PRO A 440 -40.42 -35.86 -30.29
C PRO A 440 -41.52 -34.99 -29.65
N LEU A 441 -42.75 -35.48 -29.73
CA LEU A 441 -43.99 -34.86 -29.23
C LEU A 441 -43.93 -34.54 -27.72
N VAL A 442 -44.36 -33.33 -27.35
CA VAL A 442 -44.63 -32.91 -25.97
C VAL A 442 -46.10 -33.19 -25.62
N VAL A 443 -46.33 -33.92 -24.53
CA VAL A 443 -47.65 -34.08 -23.89
C VAL A 443 -47.72 -33.11 -22.70
N PRO A 444 -48.80 -32.32 -22.52
CA PRO A 444 -48.86 -31.33 -21.45
C PRO A 444 -49.28 -31.94 -20.10
N SER A 445 -48.47 -31.72 -19.07
CA SER A 445 -48.73 -32.06 -17.66
C SER A 445 -49.62 -30.99 -17.00
N ARG A 446 -50.62 -31.44 -16.22
CA ARG A 446 -51.57 -30.59 -15.46
C ARG A 446 -50.90 -29.77 -14.35
N PRO A 447 -51.45 -28.59 -14.00
CA PRO A 447 -51.00 -27.79 -12.85
C PRO A 447 -51.45 -28.38 -11.50
N ALA A 448 -50.61 -28.18 -10.48
CA ALA A 448 -50.82 -28.62 -9.09
C ALA A 448 -51.86 -27.75 -8.35
N PRO A 449 -52.58 -28.30 -7.34
CA PRO A 449 -53.58 -27.57 -6.58
C PRO A 449 -52.95 -26.71 -5.45
N PRO A 450 -53.64 -25.64 -5.00
CA PRO A 450 -53.14 -24.73 -3.97
C PRO A 450 -53.21 -25.32 -2.55
N PRO A 451 -52.39 -24.83 -1.61
CA PRO A 451 -52.32 -25.33 -0.23
C PRO A 451 -53.54 -24.92 0.60
N PRO A 452 -53.90 -25.71 1.64
CA PRO A 452 -55.04 -25.40 2.49
C PRO A 452 -54.71 -24.29 3.49
N ALA A 453 -55.69 -23.40 3.70
CA ALA A 453 -55.69 -22.40 4.77
C ALA A 453 -55.92 -23.07 6.13
N VAL A 454 -55.15 -22.68 7.14
CA VAL A 454 -55.45 -23.02 8.54
C VAL A 454 -55.47 -21.76 9.39
N SER A 455 -56.61 -21.61 10.07
CA SER A 455 -57.06 -20.50 10.89
C SER A 455 -56.25 -20.31 12.18
N SER A 456 -56.21 -19.05 12.58
CA SER A 456 -55.93 -18.55 13.93
C SER A 456 -56.83 -19.19 14.99
N LEU A 457 -56.29 -19.51 16.17
CA LEU A 457 -56.97 -19.42 17.46
C LEU A 457 -55.97 -19.51 18.63
N TYR A 458 -56.15 -18.59 19.57
CA TYR A 458 -55.44 -18.35 20.83
C TYR A 458 -55.50 -19.52 21.83
N LEU A 459 -54.44 -19.66 22.62
CA LEU A 459 -54.47 -19.60 24.10
C LEU A 459 -53.08 -19.26 24.65
#